data_AF-A0A0A9GI98-F1
#
_entry.id   AF-A0A0A9GI98-F1
#
_cell.length_a   1.000
_cell.length_b   1.000
_cell.length_c   1.000
_cell.angle_alpha   90.00
_cell.angle_beta   90.00
_cell.angle_gamma   90.00
#
_symmetry.space_group_name_H-M   'P 1'
#
loop_
_entity.id
_entity.type
_entity.pdbx_description
1 polymer ?
#
loop_
_entity_poly.entity_id
_entity_poly.type
_entity_poly.pdbx_seq_one_letter_code
_entity_poly.pdbx_strand_id
1 'polypeptide(L)'
;MPLSPYCFNHILLDPRQQLYQPCAFIIKQSGAPNGEATCGKPVLRGITPLRCADHNPKSQRLIIEALKNAGIDLPLTRKSVPKLSLLISETVREIQMKRKLSLNGAMTAPSDQSFK
;
A
#
# COMPACT_ATOMS: atom_id res chain seq x y z
N MET A 1 -19.52 -4.60 5.32
CA MET A 1 -19.08 -3.33 4.69
C MET A 1 -19.61 -2.21 5.53
N PRO A 2 -18.84 -1.18 5.90
CA PRO A 2 -19.39 -0.16 6.77
C PRO A 2 -20.31 0.73 5.93
N LEU A 3 -21.63 0.44 6.01
CA LEU A 3 -22.76 1.36 5.79
C LEU A 3 -23.51 1.36 4.43
N SER A 4 -23.21 0.53 3.43
CA SER A 4 -24.07 0.42 2.23
C SER A 4 -25.10 -0.71 2.33
N PRO A 5 -26.39 -0.50 2.01
CA PRO A 5 -27.40 -1.58 1.95
C PRO A 5 -27.25 -2.47 0.72
N TYR A 6 -26.40 -2.08 -0.25
CA TYR A 6 -26.18 -2.79 -1.50
C TYR A 6 -25.08 -3.84 -1.40
N CYS A 7 -25.25 -4.94 -2.14
CA CYS A 7 -24.20 -5.94 -2.32
C CYS A 7 -23.12 -5.43 -3.29
N PHE A 8 -21.96 -6.07 -3.30
CA PHE A 8 -20.85 -5.68 -4.15
C PHE A 8 -21.17 -5.71 -5.64
N ASN A 9 -21.99 -6.66 -6.10
CA ASN A 9 -22.42 -6.68 -7.50
C ASN A 9 -23.24 -5.44 -7.85
N HIS A 10 -24.19 -5.04 -6.98
CA HIS A 10 -24.97 -3.82 -7.19
C HIS A 10 -24.10 -2.56 -7.12
N ILE A 11 -23.13 -2.52 -6.20
CA ILE A 11 -22.16 -1.42 -6.09
C ILE A 11 -21.32 -1.30 -7.37
N LEU A 12 -20.90 -2.41 -7.98
CA LEU A 12 -20.07 -2.42 -9.19
C LEU A 12 -20.87 -2.15 -10.47
N LEU A 13 -22.17 -2.43 -10.47
CA LEU A 13 -23.09 -2.14 -11.58
C LEU A 13 -23.64 -0.71 -11.53
N ASP A 14 -23.49 0.00 -10.40
CA ASP A 14 -23.95 1.38 -10.28
C ASP A 14 -23.11 2.32 -11.18
N PRO A 15 -23.73 2.99 -12.17
CA PRO A 15 -23.01 3.90 -13.07
C PRO A 15 -22.43 5.12 -12.34
N ARG A 16 -22.92 5.44 -11.14
CA ARG A 16 -22.42 6.53 -10.30
C ARG A 16 -21.28 6.08 -9.38
N GLN A 17 -20.91 4.79 -9.41
CA GLN A 17 -19.83 4.27 -8.59
C GLN A 17 -18.45 4.83 -9.01
N GLN A 18 -17.85 5.64 -8.13
CA GLN A 18 -16.51 6.22 -8.33
C GLN A 18 -15.43 5.56 -7.46
N LEU A 19 -15.81 4.90 -6.37
CA LEU A 19 -14.87 4.37 -5.38
C LEU A 19 -14.37 2.97 -5.75
N TYR A 20 -15.29 2.11 -6.17
CA TYR A 20 -15.00 0.70 -6.46
C TYR A 20 -14.96 0.39 -7.95
N GLN A 21 -14.15 -0.60 -8.32
CA GLN A 21 -14.08 -1.20 -9.66
C GLN A 21 -13.79 -2.71 -9.51
N PRO A 22 -14.19 -3.58 -10.45
CA PRO A 22 -13.85 -5.00 -10.37
C PRO A 22 -12.34 -5.26 -10.47
N CYS A 23 -11.86 -6.23 -9.71
CA CYS A 23 -10.50 -6.76 -9.76
C CYS A 23 -10.22 -7.25 -11.18
N ALA A 24 -9.14 -6.75 -11.79
CA ALA A 24 -8.73 -7.03 -13.16
C ALA A 24 -7.92 -8.34 -13.32
N PHE A 25 -7.87 -9.17 -12.28
CA PHE A 25 -7.13 -10.44 -12.35
C PHE A 25 -7.87 -11.45 -13.23
N ILE A 26 -7.18 -11.97 -14.24
CA ILE A 26 -7.70 -13.01 -15.14
C ILE A 26 -7.61 -14.37 -14.46
N ILE A 27 -8.76 -15.03 -14.32
CA ILE A 27 -8.92 -16.40 -13.86
C ILE A 27 -9.12 -17.27 -15.11
N LYS A 28 -8.31 -18.32 -15.22
CA LYS A 28 -8.52 -19.37 -16.21
C LYS A 28 -9.66 -20.27 -15.69
N GLN A 29 -10.82 -20.21 -16.33
CA GLN A 29 -11.95 -21.07 -15.99
C GLN A 29 -12.11 -22.17 -17.04
N SER A 30 -11.98 -23.42 -16.61
CA SER A 30 -12.31 -24.61 -17.40
C SER A 30 -13.83 -24.70 -17.58
N GLY A 31 -14.39 -24.03 -18.59
CA GLY A 31 -15.82 -24.14 -18.91
C GLY A 31 -16.50 -22.91 -19.53
N ALA A 32 -15.81 -21.77 -19.67
CA ALA A 32 -16.37 -20.61 -20.37
C ALA A 32 -16.01 -20.62 -21.87
N PRO A 33 -16.91 -20.21 -22.78
CA PRO A 33 -16.67 -20.28 -24.23
C PRO A 33 -15.47 -19.43 -24.71
N ASN A 34 -15.05 -18.43 -23.93
CA ASN A 34 -13.89 -17.57 -24.21
C ASN A 34 -12.72 -17.72 -23.21
N GLY A 35 -12.69 -18.79 -22.40
CA GLY A 35 -11.52 -19.24 -21.62
C GLY A 35 -10.97 -18.36 -20.48
N GLU A 36 -11.33 -17.08 -20.44
CA GLU A 36 -10.78 -16.11 -19.49
C GLU A 36 -11.92 -15.34 -18.78
N ALA A 37 -12.03 -15.53 -17.47
CA ALA A 37 -12.99 -14.80 -16.64
C ALA A 37 -12.23 -13.89 -15.68
N THR A 38 -12.64 -12.64 -15.54
CA THR A 38 -12.00 -11.74 -14.56
C THR A 38 -12.54 -12.01 -13.15
N CYS A 39 -11.70 -11.82 -12.13
CA CYS A 39 -12.05 -12.08 -10.73
C CYS A 39 -13.33 -11.37 -10.25
N GLY A 40 -13.58 -10.15 -10.72
CA GLY A 40 -14.82 -9.42 -10.42
C GLY A 40 -14.96 -8.95 -8.97
N LYS A 41 -14.05 -9.31 -8.05
CA LYS A 41 -14.09 -8.81 -6.67
C LYS A 41 -13.90 -7.29 -6.62
N PRO A 42 -14.67 -6.57 -5.81
CA PRO A 42 -14.61 -5.12 -5.70
C PRO A 42 -13.26 -4.66 -5.12
N VAL A 43 -12.65 -3.67 -5.75
CA VAL A 43 -11.40 -3.06 -5.30
C VAL A 43 -11.47 -1.54 -5.46
N LEU A 44 -10.69 -0.81 -4.65
CA LEU A 44 -10.65 0.64 -4.72
C LEU A 44 -9.98 1.10 -6.02
N ARG A 45 -10.56 2.06 -6.75
CA ARG A 45 -9.97 2.56 -8.03
C ARG A 45 -8.55 3.10 -7.89
N GLY A 46 -8.18 3.60 -6.71
CA GLY A 46 -6.85 4.15 -6.44
C GLY A 46 -5.73 3.12 -6.30
N ILE A 47 -6.02 1.82 -6.34
CA ILE A 47 -4.97 0.79 -6.25
C ILE A 47 -4.44 0.41 -7.64
N THR A 48 -3.13 0.42 -7.78
CA THR A 48 -2.43 -0.01 -8.99
C THR A 48 -1.42 -1.11 -8.61
N PRO A 49 -1.52 -2.34 -9.16
CA PRO A 49 -2.53 -2.81 -10.10
C PRO A 49 -3.89 -3.06 -9.43
N LEU A 50 -4.97 -2.99 -10.21
CA LEU A 50 -6.36 -3.17 -9.78
C LEU A 50 -6.65 -4.62 -9.38
N ARG A 51 -6.20 -5.03 -8.18
CA ARG A 51 -6.22 -6.42 -7.72
C ARG A 51 -6.69 -6.53 -6.28
N CYS A 52 -7.55 -7.51 -6.00
CA CYS A 52 -8.06 -7.77 -4.66
C CYS A 52 -6.99 -8.40 -3.77
N ALA A 53 -7.25 -8.46 -2.46
CA ALA A 53 -6.29 -9.00 -1.48
C ALA A 53 -5.80 -10.42 -1.86
N ASP A 54 -6.70 -11.28 -2.37
CA ASP A 54 -6.34 -12.64 -2.79
C ASP A 54 -5.43 -12.68 -4.03
N HIS A 55 -5.53 -11.68 -4.91
CA HIS A 55 -4.80 -11.61 -6.18
C HIS A 55 -3.63 -10.61 -6.16
N ASN A 56 -3.41 -9.92 -5.05
CA ASN A 56 -2.24 -9.08 -4.81
C ASN A 56 -1.65 -9.22 -3.39
N PRO A 57 -1.25 -10.44 -2.98
CA PRO A 57 -0.48 -10.63 -1.74
C PRO A 57 0.93 -10.03 -1.84
N LYS A 58 1.39 -9.68 -3.06
CA LYS A 58 2.71 -9.07 -3.30
C LYS A 58 2.84 -7.71 -2.61
N SER A 59 1.78 -6.90 -2.54
CA SER A 59 1.83 -5.63 -1.80
C SER A 59 2.16 -5.81 -0.32
N GLN A 60 1.48 -6.73 0.37
CA GLN A 60 1.77 -7.02 1.77
C GLN A 60 3.17 -7.60 1.95
N ARG A 61 3.58 -8.57 1.12
CA ARG A 61 4.94 -9.15 1.16
C ARG A 61 6.04 -8.12 0.92
N LEU A 62 5.87 -7.24 -0.07
CA LEU A 62 6.83 -6.16 -0.37
C LEU A 62 6.90 -5.14 0.77
N ILE A 63 5.76 -4.83 1.42
CA ILE A 63 5.75 -3.98 2.61
C ILE A 63 6.50 -4.67 3.76
N ILE A 64 6.26 -5.96 4.00
CA ILE A 64 6.95 -6.73 5.04
C ILE A 64 8.44 -6.80 4.75
N GLU A 65 8.83 -7.06 3.51
CA GLU A 65 10.21 -7.13 3.09
C GLU A 65 10.90 -5.77 3.21
N ALA A 66 10.24 -4.67 2.82
CA ALA A 66 10.75 -3.31 3.01
C ALA A 66 10.90 -2.96 4.51
N LEU A 67 9.93 -3.34 5.35
CA LEU A 67 10.00 -3.17 6.80
C LEU A 67 11.13 -4.00 7.41
N LYS A 68 11.28 -5.26 6.99
CA LYS A 68 12.38 -6.14 7.42
C LYS A 68 13.74 -5.59 7.01
N ASN A 69 13.87 -5.07 5.79
CA ASN A 69 15.08 -4.38 5.32
C ASN A 69 15.37 -3.09 6.11
N ALA A 70 14.34 -2.47 6.70
CA ALA A 70 14.47 -1.35 7.64
C ALA A 70 14.72 -1.81 9.09
N GLY A 71 14.87 -3.12 9.37
CA GLY A 71 15.09 -3.66 10.71
C GLY A 71 13.82 -3.83 11.56
N ILE A 72 12.64 -3.66 10.97
CA ILE A 72 11.34 -3.80 11.64
C ILE A 72 10.75 -5.17 11.30
N ASP A 73 10.84 -6.12 12.24
CA ASP A 73 10.30 -7.47 12.05
C ASP A 73 8.82 -7.53 12.50
N LEU A 74 7.90 -7.59 11.52
CA LEU A 74 6.46 -7.56 11.78
C LEU A 74 5.83 -8.97 11.69
N PRO A 75 5.45 -9.61 12.82
CA PRO A 75 4.79 -10.92 12.78
C PRO A 75 3.31 -10.77 12.35
N LEU A 76 2.96 -11.29 11.17
CA LEU A 76 1.58 -11.26 10.64
C LEU A 76 0.57 -12.17 11.35
N THR A 77 0.99 -12.94 12.36
CA THR A 77 0.14 -13.98 12.96
C THR A 77 -0.36 -13.65 14.37
N ARG A 78 -0.04 -12.48 14.93
CA ARG A 78 -0.58 -12.09 16.23
C ARG A 78 -1.82 -11.22 16.03
N LYS A 79 -2.85 -11.50 16.84
CA LYS A 79 -4.21 -10.91 16.87
C LYS A 79 -4.29 -9.37 16.95
N SER A 80 -3.17 -8.66 16.85
CA SER A 80 -3.07 -7.21 16.89
C SER A 80 -2.10 -6.75 15.79
N VAL A 81 -2.64 -6.46 14.61
CA VAL A 81 -1.96 -5.62 13.62
C VAL A 81 -1.52 -4.34 14.37
N PRO A 82 -0.23 -3.95 14.34
CA PRO A 82 0.19 -2.72 14.99
C PRO A 82 -0.65 -1.59 14.43
N LYS A 83 -1.24 -0.80 15.32
CA LYS A 83 -2.13 0.30 14.95
C LYS A 83 -1.41 1.14 13.90
N LEU A 84 -2.05 1.39 12.76
CA LEU A 84 -1.50 2.19 11.66
C LEU A 84 -0.87 3.50 12.15
N SER A 85 -1.45 4.11 13.19
CA SER A 85 -0.92 5.29 13.89
C SER A 85 0.53 5.11 14.35
N LEU A 86 0.91 3.95 14.89
CA LEU A 86 2.26 3.68 15.39
C LEU A 86 3.27 3.60 14.23
N LEU A 87 2.88 2.98 13.11
CA LEU A 87 3.69 2.93 11.89
C LEU A 87 3.88 4.34 11.29
N ILE A 88 2.83 5.15 11.27
CA ILE A 88 2.90 6.54 10.81
C ILE A 88 3.83 7.35 11.74
N SER A 89 3.70 7.20 13.06
CA SER A 89 4.57 7.92 14.00
C SER A 89 6.05 7.53 13.86
N GLU A 90 6.36 6.25 13.68
CA GLU A 90 7.75 5.78 13.50
C GLU A 90 8.36 6.31 12.19
N THR A 91 7.61 6.23 11.09
CA THR A 91 8.08 6.74 9.78
C THR A 91 8.28 8.25 9.79
N VAL A 92 7.42 9.02 10.48
CA VAL A 92 7.62 10.45 10.69
C VAL A 92 8.89 10.73 11.49
N ARG A 93 9.16 9.94 12.55
CA ARG A 93 10.40 10.09 13.35
C ARG A 93 11.64 9.86 12.50
N GLU A 94 11.66 8.82 11.66
CA GLU A 94 12.78 8.55 10.75
C GLU A 94 13.01 9.68 9.74
N ILE A 95 11.95 10.21 9.13
CA ILE A 95 12.05 11.34 8.19
C ILE A 95 12.64 12.56 8.89
N GLN A 96 12.17 12.87 10.10
CA GLN A 96 12.67 13.98 10.88
C GLN A 96 14.15 13.78 11.28
N MET A 97 14.53 12.56 11.67
CA MET A 97 15.92 12.23 12.01
C MET A 97 16.84 12.41 10.80
N LYS A 98 16.46 11.89 9.63
CA LYS A 98 17.23 12.08 8.38
C LYS A 98 17.38 13.55 8.00
N ARG A 99 16.33 14.35 8.16
CA ARG A 99 16.39 15.80 7.92
C ARG A 99 17.33 16.51 8.90
N LYS A 100 17.29 16.15 10.18
CA LYS A 100 18.20 16.71 11.21
C LYS A 100 19.65 16.35 10.94
N LEU A 101 19.95 15.10 10.56
CA LEU A 101 21.30 14.69 10.18
C LEU A 101 21.80 15.43 8.93
N SER A 102 20.93 15.64 7.94
CA SER A 102 21.26 16.44 6.75
C SER A 102 21.50 17.91 7.07
N LEU A 103 20.78 18.48 8.04
CA LEU A 103 20.98 19.86 8.48
C LEU A 103 22.28 20.01 9.29
N ASN A 104 22.55 19.07 10.19
CA ASN A 104 23.72 19.10 11.06
C ASN A 104 25.02 18.78 10.30
N GLY A 105 24.95 17.95 9.25
CA GLY A 105 26.09 17.71 8.35
C GLY A 105 26.44 18.93 7.47
N ALA A 106 25.50 19.86 7.27
CA ALA A 106 25.77 21.12 6.56
C ALA A 106 26.45 22.17 7.46
N MET A 107 26.36 22.02 8.79
CA MET A 107 26.94 22.94 9.77
C MET A 107 28.42 22.67 10.10
N THR A 108 29.00 21.58 9.57
CA THR A 108 30.41 21.20 9.80
C THR A 108 31.31 21.36 8.56
N ALA A 109 30.88 22.14 7.56
CA ALA A 109 31.80 22.57 6.50
C ALA A 109 32.58 23.80 6.99
N PRO A 110 33.92 23.74 7.09
CA PRO A 110 34.72 24.92 7.46
C PRO A 110 34.61 25.93 6.32
N SER A 111 34.08 27.10 6.66
CA SER A 111 34.14 28.29 5.82
C SER A 111 35.55 28.86 5.93
N ASP A 112 36.51 28.34 5.17
CA ASP A 112 37.79 29.01 5.02
C ASP A 112 37.73 30.03 3.88
N GLN A 113 37.56 31.25 4.35
CA GLN A 113 37.70 32.52 3.66
C GLN A 113 39.18 32.82 3.45
N SER A 114 39.54 33.24 2.22
CA SER A 114 40.56 34.25 1.88
C SER A 114 41.59 33.78 0.83
N PHE A 115 41.47 34.34 -0.37
CA PHE A 115 42.61 34.66 -1.23
C PHE A 115 42.40 36.08 -1.77
N LYS A 116 43.18 37.02 -1.22
CA LYS A 116 43.65 38.24 -1.88
C LYS A 116 45.05 38.54 -1.35
#